data_AF-A0A1M4MMD5-F1
#
_entry.id   AF-A0A1M4MMD5-F1
#
_cell.length_a   1.000
_cell.length_b   1.000
_cell.length_c   1.000
_cell.angle_alpha   90.00
_cell.angle_beta   90.00
_cell.angle_gamma   90.00
#
_symmetry.space_group_name_H-M   'P 1'
#
loop_
_entity.id
_entity.type
_entity.pdbx_description
1 polymer ?
#
loop_
_entity_poly.entity_id
_entity_poly.type
_entity_poly.pdbx_seq_one_letter_code
_entity_poly.pdbx_strand_id
1 'polypeptide(L)'
;MTNEKEGDYCTICGGVRPDAIKIKTVLVNGKETGINQLDFIVDGVRNLHLENDAAIRAELLKWASEFNYIPTKRREAYGDALMREYKGTQE
;
A
#
# COMPACT_ATOMS: atom_id res chain seq x y z
N MET A 1 -10.64 13.09 30.22
CA MET A 1 -11.44 12.80 29.01
C MET A 1 -10.81 13.53 27.85
N THR A 2 -9.63 13.11 27.41
CA THR A 2 -8.97 13.68 26.23
C THR A 2 -9.59 13.01 25.00
N ASN A 3 -10.17 13.81 24.13
CA ASN A 3 -10.89 13.34 22.96
C ASN A 3 -9.85 12.94 21.90
N GLU A 4 -9.32 11.72 21.97
CA GLU A 4 -8.27 11.15 21.11
C GLU A 4 -8.70 10.89 19.65
N LYS A 5 -9.69 11.63 19.14
CA LYS A 5 -10.38 11.32 17.86
C LYS A 5 -10.36 12.44 16.81
N GLU A 6 -9.62 13.52 17.00
CA GLU A 6 -9.43 14.50 15.93
C GLU A 6 -8.09 14.23 15.23
N GLY A 7 -8.15 13.71 14.00
CA GLY A 7 -6.99 13.48 13.16
C GLY A 7 -6.14 14.73 12.94
N ASP A 8 -4.93 14.55 12.37
CA ASP A 8 -4.02 15.67 12.10
C ASP A 8 -4.48 16.48 10.89
N TYR A 9 -5.31 17.49 11.13
CA TYR A 9 -5.92 18.35 10.11
C TYR A 9 -5.17 19.69 9.98
N CYS A 10 -5.07 20.17 8.76
CA CYS A 10 -4.52 21.47 8.41
C CYS A 10 -5.38 22.58 9.03
N THR A 11 -4.77 23.42 9.86
CA THR A 11 -5.48 24.53 10.52
C THR A 11 -5.95 25.64 9.57
N ILE A 12 -5.47 25.64 8.32
CA ILE A 12 -5.83 26.64 7.30
C ILE A 12 -7.06 26.20 6.50
N CYS A 13 -7.09 24.96 6.00
CA CYS A 13 -8.14 24.48 5.10
C CYS A 13 -9.00 23.34 5.67
N GLY A 14 -8.67 22.80 6.85
CA GLY A 14 -9.36 21.67 7.46
C GLY A 14 -9.11 20.31 6.80
N GLY A 15 -8.30 20.25 5.73
CA GLY A 15 -7.91 19.00 5.08
C GLY A 15 -6.91 18.19 5.92
N VAL A 16 -6.83 16.88 5.71
CA VAL A 16 -5.79 16.03 6.36
C VAL A 16 -4.40 16.54 5.96
N ARG A 17 -3.48 16.66 6.93
CA ARG A 17 -2.14 17.14 6.65
C ARG A 17 -1.37 16.17 5.73
N PRO A 18 -0.70 16.67 4.67
CA PRO A 18 -0.05 15.81 3.68
C PRO A 18 1.05 14.90 4.24
N ASP A 19 1.74 15.31 5.31
CA ASP A 19 2.79 14.53 5.95
C ASP A 19 2.27 13.26 6.66
N ALA A 20 0.98 13.20 6.97
CA ALA A 20 0.35 11.98 7.47
C ALA A 20 0.02 10.96 6.35
N ILE A 21 0.05 11.38 5.08
CA ILE A 21 -0.36 10.58 3.93
C ILE A 21 0.84 9.82 3.36
N LYS A 22 0.94 8.52 3.69
CA LYS A 22 2.02 7.63 3.21
C LYS A 22 1.62 6.93 1.90
N ILE A 23 1.44 7.69 0.83
CA ILE A 23 1.14 7.14 -0.51
C ILE A 23 2.41 7.07 -1.33
N LYS A 24 2.68 5.91 -1.94
CA LYS A 24 3.73 5.72 -2.95
C LYS A 24 3.13 5.40 -4.31
N THR A 25 3.71 5.94 -5.37
CA THR A 25 3.29 5.65 -6.74
C THR A 25 4.01 4.41 -7.26
N VAL A 26 3.26 3.48 -7.83
CA VAL A 26 3.77 2.28 -8.51
C VAL A 26 3.13 2.16 -9.89
N LEU A 27 3.78 1.42 -10.80
CA LEU A 27 3.20 1.11 -12.10
C LEU A 27 2.35 -0.16 -12.01
N VAL A 28 1.04 -0.02 -12.18
CA VAL A 28 0.11 -1.15 -12.32
C VAL A 28 -0.31 -1.25 -13.79
N ASN A 29 0.21 -2.27 -14.50
CA ASN A 29 -0.03 -2.44 -15.94
C ASN A 29 0.28 -1.15 -16.74
N GLY A 30 1.47 -0.57 -16.49
CA GLY A 30 1.93 0.66 -17.15
C GLY A 30 1.25 1.96 -16.70
N LYS A 31 0.32 1.91 -15.73
CA LYS A 31 -0.37 3.08 -15.20
C LYS A 31 0.13 3.44 -13.81
N GLU A 32 0.53 4.69 -13.63
CA GLU A 32 0.82 5.27 -12.31
C GLU A 32 -0.39 5.13 -11.38
N THR A 33 -0.17 4.48 -10.26
CA THR A 33 -1.19 4.16 -9.27
C THR A 33 -0.63 4.44 -7.88
N GLY A 34 -1.31 5.29 -7.11
CA GLY A 34 -0.98 5.52 -5.71
C GLY A 34 -1.41 4.34 -4.84
N ILE A 35 -0.48 3.81 -4.05
CA ILE A 35 -0.72 2.78 -3.05
C ILE A 35 -0.48 3.40 -1.67
N ASN A 36 -1.53 3.46 -0.87
CA ASN A 36 -1.48 3.87 0.52
C ASN A 36 -0.81 2.79 1.38
N GLN A 37 0.06 3.22 2.30
CA GLN A 37 0.78 2.36 3.25
C GLN A 37 1.69 1.30 2.60
N LEU A 38 2.20 1.54 1.38
CA LEU A 38 3.01 0.56 0.65
C LEU A 38 4.21 0.05 1.47
N ASP A 39 4.97 0.93 2.10
CA ASP A 39 6.14 0.54 2.91
C ASP A 39 5.75 -0.34 4.09
N PHE A 40 4.69 0.04 4.81
CA PHE A 40 4.16 -0.74 5.91
C PHE A 40 3.71 -2.14 5.46
N ILE A 41 3.04 -2.23 4.30
CA ILE A 41 2.60 -3.50 3.71
C ILE A 41 3.82 -4.38 3.36
N VAL A 42 4.81 -3.82 2.65
CA VAL A 42 5.99 -4.58 2.21
C VAL A 42 6.81 -5.05 3.41
N ASP A 43 7.10 -4.18 4.37
CA ASP A 43 7.85 -4.53 5.58
C ASP A 43 7.09 -5.55 6.43
N GLY A 44 5.77 -5.39 6.55
CA GLY A 44 4.89 -6.33 7.23
C GLY A 44 4.96 -7.74 6.63
N VAL A 45 4.87 -7.85 5.30
CA VAL A 45 4.96 -9.14 4.61
C VAL A 45 6.38 -9.73 4.67
N ARG A 46 7.44 -8.91 4.64
CA ARG A 46 8.82 -9.39 4.85
C ARG A 46 9.01 -10.05 6.22
N ASN A 47 8.38 -9.49 7.26
CA ASN A 47 8.43 -10.04 8.63
C ASN A 47 7.65 -11.35 8.81
N LEU A 48 6.85 -11.78 7.83
CA LEU A 48 6.18 -13.09 7.85
C LEU A 48 7.11 -14.25 7.47
N HIS A 49 8.29 -13.96 6.91
CA HIS A 49 9.28 -14.97 6.51
C HIS A 49 8.71 -16.09 5.63
N LEU A 50 7.82 -15.74 4.69
CA LEU A 50 7.16 -16.69 3.79
C LEU A 50 8.16 -17.31 2.80
N GLU A 51 7.99 -18.59 2.53
CA GLU A 51 8.97 -19.41 1.80
C GLU A 51 8.89 -19.29 0.27
N ASN A 52 7.79 -18.78 -0.28
CA ASN A 52 7.58 -18.74 -1.73
C ASN A 52 6.82 -17.50 -2.21
N ASP A 53 7.07 -17.15 -3.48
CA ASP A 53 6.50 -16.00 -4.16
C ASP A 53 4.96 -16.00 -4.18
N ALA A 54 4.32 -17.16 -4.29
CA ALA A 54 2.86 -17.25 -4.33
C ALA A 54 2.23 -16.85 -2.98
N ALA A 55 2.82 -17.31 -1.86
CA ALA A 55 2.40 -16.92 -0.53
C ALA A 55 2.65 -15.43 -0.26
N ILE A 56 3.82 -14.92 -0.66
CA ILE A 56 4.17 -13.49 -0.54
C ILE A 56 3.16 -12.64 -1.30
N ARG A 57 2.89 -12.97 -2.57
CA ARG A 57 1.92 -12.25 -3.41
C ARG A 57 0.51 -12.27 -2.81
N ALA A 58 0.10 -13.39 -2.23
CA ALA A 58 -1.21 -13.51 -1.59
C ALA A 58 -1.33 -12.58 -0.37
N GLU A 59 -0.33 -12.53 0.51
CA GLU A 59 -0.35 -11.64 1.68
C GLU A 59 -0.20 -10.15 1.27
N LEU A 60 0.65 -9.83 0.29
CA LEU A 60 0.74 -8.47 -0.27
C LEU A 60 -0.62 -7.98 -0.78
N LEU A 61 -1.31 -8.80 -1.59
CA LEU A 61 -2.62 -8.45 -2.13
C LEU A 61 -3.68 -8.32 -1.04
N LYS A 62 -3.64 -9.18 -0.02
CA LYS A 62 -4.57 -9.14 1.12
C LYS A 62 -4.39 -7.85 1.91
N TRP A 63 -3.17 -7.52 2.32
CA TRP A 63 -2.90 -6.31 3.10
C TRP A 63 -3.15 -5.05 2.27
N ALA A 64 -2.71 -5.04 1.01
CA ALA A 64 -2.97 -3.90 0.12
C ALA A 64 -4.47 -3.63 -0.06
N SER A 65 -5.32 -4.68 -0.12
CA SER A 65 -6.77 -4.50 -0.23
C SER A 65 -7.45 -3.95 1.01
N GLU A 66 -6.83 -4.03 2.19
CA GLU A 66 -7.36 -3.40 3.42
C GLU A 66 -7.26 -1.87 3.38
N PHE A 67 -6.22 -1.35 2.71
CA PHE A 67 -5.95 0.09 2.64
C PHE A 67 -6.29 0.72 1.29
N ASN A 68 -6.47 -0.09 0.24
CA ASN A 68 -6.62 0.36 -1.14
C ASN A 68 -7.73 -0.42 -1.86
N TYR A 69 -8.45 0.25 -2.75
CA TYR A 69 -9.36 -0.44 -3.66
C TYR A 69 -8.60 -1.17 -4.76
N ILE A 70 -8.70 -2.50 -4.80
CA ILE A 70 -8.13 -3.34 -5.88
C ILE A 70 -9.28 -3.93 -6.71
N PRO A 71 -9.50 -3.47 -7.95
CA PRO A 71 -10.52 -4.04 -8.82
C PRO A 71 -10.24 -5.53 -9.09
N THR A 72 -11.25 -6.39 -8.97
CA THR A 72 -11.11 -7.84 -9.19
C THR A 72 -10.48 -8.16 -10.55
N LYS A 73 -10.87 -7.43 -11.61
CA LYS A 73 -10.34 -7.60 -12.98
C LYS A 73 -8.86 -7.22 -13.14
N ARG A 74 -8.29 -6.50 -12.17
CA ARG A 74 -6.89 -6.03 -12.18
C ARG A 74 -6.06 -6.63 -11.05
N ARG A 75 -6.61 -7.58 -10.27
CA ARG A 75 -5.94 -8.17 -9.11
C ARG A 75 -4.57 -8.74 -9.46
N GLU A 76 -4.45 -9.40 -10.60
CA GLU A 76 -3.17 -9.94 -11.06
C GLU A 76 -2.14 -8.83 -11.34
N ALA A 77 -2.51 -7.80 -12.08
CA ALA A 77 -1.62 -6.67 -12.35
C ALA A 77 -1.16 -5.94 -11.08
N TYR A 78 -2.04 -5.85 -10.07
CA TYR A 78 -1.66 -5.33 -8.74
C TYR A 78 -0.68 -6.27 -8.04
N GLY A 79 -0.91 -7.58 -8.09
CA GLY A 79 -0.01 -8.57 -7.51
C GLY A 79 1.39 -8.48 -8.11
N ASP A 80 1.49 -8.30 -9.43
CA ASP A 80 2.77 -8.18 -10.13
C ASP A 80 3.48 -6.88 -9.74
N ALA A 81 2.75 -5.77 -9.66
CA ALA A 81 3.29 -4.49 -9.20
C ALA A 81 3.80 -4.57 -7.76
N LEU A 82 3.00 -5.11 -6.83
CA LEU A 82 3.40 -5.26 -5.43
C LEU A 82 4.60 -6.20 -5.26
N MET A 83 4.69 -7.26 -6.06
CA MET A 83 5.84 -8.16 -6.04
C MET A 83 7.13 -7.48 -6.51
N ARG A 84 7.05 -6.57 -7.49
CA ARG A 84 8.22 -5.75 -7.91
C ARG A 84 8.72 -4.87 -6.76
N GLU A 85 7.80 -4.19 -6.08
CA GLU A 85 8.13 -3.37 -4.90
C GLU A 85 8.74 -4.21 -3.77
N TYR A 86 8.16 -5.40 -3.51
CA TYR A 86 8.68 -6.33 -2.50
C TYR A 86 10.11 -6.79 -2.81
N LYS A 87 10.39 -7.12 -4.08
CA LYS A 87 11.71 -7.56 -4.55
C LYS A 87 12.70 -6.41 -4.73
N GLY A 88 12.25 -5.15 -4.62
CA GLY A 88 13.08 -3.97 -4.83
C GLY A 88 13.54 -3.80 -6.29
N THR A 89 12.78 -4.35 -7.24
CA THR A 89 13.09 -4.24 -8.68
C THR A 89 12.25 -3.11 -9.27
N GLN A 90 12.87 -1.95 -9.46
CA GLN A 90 12.26 -0.85 -10.20
C GLN A 90 12.53 -1.07 -11.71
N GLU A 91 11.51 -0.87 -12.55
CA GLU A 91 11.67 -0.83 -14.02
C GLU A 91 12.46 0.41 -14.47
#